data_AF-X0TW45-F1
#
_entry.id   AF-X0TW45-F1
#
_cell.length_a   1.000
_cell.length_b   1.000
_cell.length_c   1.000
_cell.angle_alpha   90.00
_cell.angle_beta   90.00
_cell.angle_gamma   90.00
#
_symmetry.space_group_name_H-M   'P 1'
#
loop_
_entity.id
_entity.type
_entity.pdbx_description
1 polymer ?
#
loop_
_entity_poly.entity_id
_entity_poly.type
_entity_poly.pdbx_seq_one_letter_code
_entity_poly.pdbx_strand_id
1 'polypeptide(L)'
;NILFWASNVIDQYPSRRVIVATHDYVHGYNYYSNSRSEIGDSMWEKLVKPHADQIFLVLSGHYENEVRITSLEDGYFVHQLLSDYQDRHNGGNGWLRIIEFSSINNEISIRTYSPYLDKYETDSNSQFILDNKITESKFILISILPWIISSQVIIPIAILIVILVKRRKQ
;
A
#
# COMPACT_ATOMS: atom_id res chain seq x y z
N ASN A 1 -8.16 -14.54 18.39
CA ASN A 1 -8.06 -14.56 16.92
C ASN A 1 -7.52 -13.21 16.46
N ILE A 2 -6.41 -13.16 15.72
CA ILE A 2 -5.72 -11.92 15.32
C ILE A 2 -6.57 -11.01 14.41
N LEU A 3 -7.38 -11.58 13.52
CA LEU A 3 -8.23 -10.79 12.61
C LEU A 3 -9.37 -10.10 13.37
N PHE A 4 -9.90 -10.74 14.41
CA PHE A 4 -10.88 -10.13 15.30
C PHE A 4 -10.29 -8.95 16.07
N TRP A 5 -9.06 -9.09 16.57
CA TRP A 5 -8.35 -7.97 17.18
C TRP A 5 -8.15 -6.81 16.19
N ALA A 6 -7.74 -7.10 14.95
CA ALA A 6 -7.54 -6.08 13.92
C ALA A 6 -8.85 -5.35 13.58
N SER A 7 -9.96 -6.08 13.43
CA SER A 7 -11.30 -5.49 13.26
C SER A 7 -11.62 -4.49 14.37
N ASN A 8 -11.45 -4.90 15.64
CA ASN A 8 -11.74 -4.03 16.77
C ASN A 8 -10.88 -2.75 16.78
N VAL A 9 -9.62 -2.83 16.33
CA VAL A 9 -8.77 -1.63 16.19
C VAL A 9 -9.31 -0.70 15.11
N ILE A 10 -9.72 -1.23 13.96
CA ILE A 10 -10.30 -0.43 12.87
C ILE A 10 -11.60 0.24 13.33
N ASP A 11 -12.48 -0.53 13.99
CA ASP A 11 -13.77 -0.06 14.51
C ASP A 11 -13.65 1.08 15.53
N GLN A 12 -12.55 1.13 16.29
CA GLN A 12 -12.27 2.23 17.23
C GLN A 12 -11.95 3.56 16.54
N TYR A 13 -11.56 3.52 15.26
CA TYR A 13 -11.11 4.69 14.52
C TYR A 13 -11.81 4.86 13.16
N PRO A 14 -13.15 4.98 13.12
CA PRO A 14 -13.98 4.95 11.90
C PRO A 14 -13.75 6.13 10.93
N SER A 15 -12.86 7.05 11.29
CA SER A 15 -12.43 8.17 10.45
C SER A 15 -11.03 7.97 9.87
N ARG A 16 -10.40 6.82 10.09
CA ARG A 16 -9.04 6.56 9.61
C ARG A 16 -9.11 5.68 8.37
N ARG A 17 -8.19 5.94 7.45
CA ARG A 17 -7.92 4.99 6.37
C ARG A 17 -6.82 4.03 6.81
N VAL A 18 -6.91 2.80 6.33
CA VAL A 18 -6.09 1.69 6.79
C VAL A 18 -5.32 1.08 5.63
N ILE A 19 -4.03 0.86 5.89
CA ILE A 19 -3.16 0.04 5.04
C ILE A 19 -2.88 -1.24 5.83
N VAL A 20 -3.13 -2.40 5.22
CA VAL A 20 -2.80 -3.70 5.82
C VAL A 20 -1.49 -4.19 5.23
N ALA A 21 -0.53 -4.55 6.07
CA ALA A 21 0.69 -5.21 5.65
C ALA A 21 0.70 -6.64 6.21
N THR A 22 0.96 -7.62 5.35
CA THR A 22 1.02 -9.03 5.72
C THR A 22 2.10 -9.73 4.90
N HIS A 23 2.58 -10.88 5.35
CA HIS A 23 3.58 -11.64 4.59
C HIS A 23 2.94 -12.29 3.36
N ASP A 24 1.91 -13.11 3.57
CA ASP A 24 1.21 -13.88 2.54
C ASP A 24 -0.18 -13.26 2.25
N TYR A 25 -0.48 -13.02 0.97
CA TYR A 25 -1.80 -12.54 0.54
C TYR A 25 -2.10 -12.77 -0.95
N VAL A 26 -1.41 -12.07 -1.87
CA VAL A 26 -1.62 -12.15 -3.32
C VAL A 26 -0.68 -13.19 -3.91
N HIS A 27 -1.15 -14.03 -4.83
CA HIS A 27 -0.28 -14.97 -5.52
C HIS A 27 0.61 -14.31 -6.61
N GLY A 28 1.77 -14.93 -6.84
CA GLY A 28 2.70 -14.60 -7.93
C GLY A 28 2.32 -15.19 -9.31
N TYR A 29 3.24 -15.10 -10.28
CA TYR A 29 3.00 -15.47 -11.70
C TYR A 29 2.59 -16.93 -11.93
N ASN A 30 2.99 -17.84 -11.05
CA ASN A 30 2.75 -19.29 -11.21
C ASN A 30 1.35 -19.74 -10.80
N TYR A 31 0.48 -18.80 -10.44
CA TYR A 31 -0.88 -19.07 -9.97
C TYR A 31 -1.91 -18.41 -10.88
N TYR A 32 -3.20 -18.64 -10.60
CA TYR A 32 -4.27 -17.97 -11.30
C TYR A 32 -4.09 -16.44 -11.25
N SER A 33 -4.14 -15.79 -12.41
CA SER A 33 -4.04 -14.34 -12.51
C SER A 33 -5.06 -13.67 -11.60
N ASN A 34 -4.64 -12.64 -10.87
CA ASN A 34 -5.50 -11.87 -9.94
C ASN A 34 -6.13 -12.72 -8.82
N SER A 35 -5.41 -13.70 -8.28
CA SER A 35 -5.86 -14.52 -7.15
C SER A 35 -5.10 -14.23 -5.85
N ARG A 36 -5.68 -14.68 -4.73
CA ARG A 36 -5.08 -14.68 -3.40
C ARG A 36 -4.74 -16.09 -2.97
N SER A 37 -3.85 -16.21 -2.01
CA SER A 37 -3.64 -17.46 -1.26
C SER A 37 -4.84 -17.78 -0.37
N GLU A 38 -4.88 -18.98 0.19
CA GLU A 38 -5.91 -19.35 1.17
C GLU A 38 -5.89 -18.42 2.40
N ILE A 39 -4.69 -17.98 2.81
CA ILE A 39 -4.52 -16.99 3.89
C ILE A 39 -5.07 -15.64 3.44
N GLY A 40 -4.71 -15.20 2.23
CA GLY A 40 -5.19 -13.96 1.64
C GLY A 40 -6.71 -13.91 1.49
N ASP A 41 -7.34 -14.99 1.05
CA ASP A 41 -8.80 -15.09 0.94
C ASP A 41 -9.49 -15.12 2.31
N SER A 42 -8.92 -15.83 3.29
CA SER A 42 -9.43 -15.81 4.67
C SER A 42 -9.33 -14.39 5.27
N MET A 43 -8.25 -13.65 5.00
CA MET A 43 -8.10 -12.25 5.41
C MET A 43 -9.06 -11.33 4.64
N TRP A 44 -9.25 -11.57 3.34
CA TRP A 44 -10.19 -10.81 2.52
C TRP A 44 -11.59 -10.89 3.10
N GLU A 45 -12.14 -12.10 3.27
CA GLU A 45 -13.52 -12.27 3.72
C GLU A 45 -13.75 -11.83 5.18
N LYS A 46 -12.75 -11.99 6.06
CA LYS A 46 -12.93 -11.74 7.51
C LYS A 46 -12.47 -10.37 7.98
N LEU A 47 -11.67 -9.64 7.19
CA LEU A 47 -11.10 -8.36 7.59
C LEU A 47 -11.12 -7.31 6.49
N VAL A 48 -10.62 -7.60 5.29
CA VAL A 48 -10.47 -6.55 4.27
C VAL A 48 -11.82 -6.13 3.70
N LYS A 49 -12.63 -7.10 3.29
CA LYS A 49 -13.95 -6.88 2.69
C LYS A 49 -14.93 -6.21 3.64
N PRO A 50 -15.10 -6.65 4.91
CA PRO A 50 -16.01 -6.00 5.86
C PRO A 50 -15.64 -4.56 6.21
N HIS A 51 -14.37 -4.17 5.97
CA HIS A 51 -13.82 -2.85 6.29
C HIS A 51 -13.33 -2.12 5.04
N ALA A 52 -13.86 -2.43 3.85
CA ALA A 52 -13.41 -1.86 2.58
C ALA A 52 -13.62 -0.33 2.49
N ASP A 53 -14.51 0.22 3.30
CA ASP A 53 -14.72 1.67 3.46
C ASP A 53 -13.52 2.38 4.11
N GLN A 54 -12.68 1.64 4.85
CA GLN A 54 -11.49 2.14 5.53
C GLN A 54 -10.19 1.54 4.97
N ILE A 55 -10.14 0.22 4.74
CA ILE A 55 -8.99 -0.49 4.16
C ILE A 55 -8.99 -0.26 2.66
N PHE A 56 -7.95 0.40 2.18
CA PHE A 56 -7.83 0.74 0.75
C PHE A 56 -6.60 0.19 0.08
N LEU A 57 -5.65 -0.32 0.87
CA LEU A 57 -4.39 -0.84 0.38
C LEU A 57 -3.95 -2.03 1.24
N VAL A 58 -3.65 -3.14 0.59
CA VAL A 58 -3.02 -4.33 1.18
C VAL A 58 -1.64 -4.50 0.55
N LEU A 59 -0.63 -4.72 1.37
CA LEU A 59 0.77 -4.94 0.96
C LEU A 59 1.18 -6.36 1.35
N SER A 60 1.75 -7.10 0.41
CA SER A 60 2.24 -8.47 0.63
C SER A 60 3.55 -8.80 -0.09
N GLY A 61 4.16 -9.90 0.33
CA GLY A 61 5.29 -10.57 -0.31
C GLY A 61 5.01 -12.07 -0.40
N HIS A 62 5.97 -12.89 0.03
CA HIS A 62 5.90 -14.36 0.11
C HIS A 62 6.00 -15.06 -1.24
N TYR A 63 5.16 -14.67 -2.19
CA TYR A 63 5.21 -15.14 -3.57
C TYR A 63 6.07 -14.22 -4.41
N GLU A 64 6.92 -14.80 -5.26
CA GLU A 64 7.73 -14.04 -6.20
C GLU A 64 6.85 -13.20 -7.14
N ASN A 65 7.40 -12.05 -7.58
CA ASN A 65 6.87 -11.13 -8.60
C ASN A 65 6.32 -9.80 -8.04
N GLU A 66 5.91 -8.95 -8.98
CA GLU A 66 5.18 -7.71 -8.78
C GLU A 66 3.77 -7.87 -9.33
N VAL A 67 2.78 -7.89 -8.44
CA VAL A 67 1.38 -8.08 -8.82
C VAL A 67 0.54 -6.97 -8.21
N ARG A 68 -0.44 -6.50 -8.98
CA ARG A 68 -1.42 -5.52 -8.53
C ARG A 68 -2.82 -6.03 -8.85
N ILE A 69 -3.64 -6.14 -7.81
CA ILE A 69 -5.08 -6.40 -7.92
C ILE A 69 -5.82 -5.16 -7.41
N THR A 70 -6.92 -4.80 -8.06
CA THR A 70 -7.86 -3.79 -7.55
C THR A 70 -9.25 -4.41 -7.50
N SER A 71 -9.83 -4.46 -6.31
CA SER A 71 -11.19 -4.96 -6.07
C SER A 71 -12.13 -3.79 -5.77
N LEU A 72 -13.36 -3.88 -6.24
CA LEU A 72 -14.44 -2.94 -5.91
C LEU A 72 -15.41 -3.64 -4.96
N GLU A 73 -15.53 -3.14 -3.73
CA GLU A 73 -16.41 -3.67 -2.70
C GLU A 73 -17.29 -2.54 -2.16
N ASP A 74 -18.62 -2.68 -2.26
CA ASP A 74 -19.59 -1.67 -1.80
C ASP A 74 -19.28 -0.23 -2.23
N GLY A 75 -18.73 -0.05 -3.43
CA GLY A 75 -18.36 1.26 -3.97
C GLY A 75 -16.98 1.78 -3.55
N TYR A 76 -16.22 1.00 -2.78
CA TYR A 76 -14.87 1.32 -2.33
C TYR A 76 -13.83 0.46 -3.07
N PHE A 77 -12.78 1.12 -3.57
CA PHE A 77 -11.66 0.43 -4.20
C PHE A 77 -10.64 -0.03 -3.14
N VAL A 78 -10.26 -1.31 -3.21
CA VAL A 78 -9.19 -1.89 -2.40
C VAL A 78 -8.07 -2.39 -3.31
N HIS A 79 -6.93 -1.71 -3.26
CA HIS A 79 -5.72 -2.10 -3.97
C HIS A 79 -4.94 -3.15 -3.17
N GLN A 80 -4.42 -4.16 -3.84
CA GLN A 80 -3.66 -5.25 -3.22
C GLN A 80 -2.37 -5.40 -4.03
N LEU A 81 -1.24 -5.18 -3.38
CA LEU A 81 0.08 -5.13 -4.00
C LEU A 81 0.98 -6.24 -3.46
N LEU A 82 1.49 -7.06 -4.38
CA LEU A 82 2.61 -7.96 -4.16
C LEU A 82 3.92 -7.28 -4.57
N SER A 83 4.91 -7.34 -3.70
CA SER A 83 6.27 -6.88 -3.98
C SER A 83 7.27 -7.87 -3.38
N ASP A 84 7.61 -8.91 -4.14
CA ASP A 84 8.66 -9.85 -3.73
C ASP A 84 9.62 -10.10 -4.89
N TYR A 85 10.89 -9.83 -4.63
CA TYR A 85 11.96 -9.85 -5.63
C TYR A 85 12.93 -11.01 -5.39
N GLN A 86 12.65 -11.91 -4.44
CA GLN A 86 13.60 -12.89 -3.92
C GLN A 86 14.20 -13.83 -4.99
N ASP A 87 13.49 -14.06 -6.09
CA ASP A 87 13.90 -14.94 -7.19
C ASP A 87 14.72 -14.23 -8.27
N ARG A 88 14.79 -12.90 -8.25
CA ARG A 88 15.55 -12.15 -9.23
C ARG A 88 17.05 -12.33 -8.99
N HIS A 89 17.85 -11.98 -9.99
CA HIS A 89 19.30 -12.08 -9.96
C HIS A 89 19.92 -11.54 -8.66
N ASN A 90 20.96 -12.22 -8.17
CA ASN A 90 21.68 -11.89 -6.95
C ASN A 90 20.78 -11.79 -5.70
N GLY A 91 19.75 -12.63 -5.61
CA GLY A 91 18.81 -12.64 -4.48
C GLY A 91 17.93 -11.40 -4.43
N GLY A 92 17.54 -10.89 -5.60
CA GLY A 92 16.65 -9.73 -5.71
C GLY A 92 17.32 -8.40 -6.01
N ASN A 93 18.65 -8.34 -6.18
CA ASN A 93 19.39 -7.11 -6.50
C ASN A 93 19.02 -5.90 -5.60
N GLY A 94 18.52 -6.14 -4.38
CA GLY A 94 18.06 -5.08 -3.48
C GLY A 94 16.88 -4.24 -4.00
N TRP A 95 16.03 -4.75 -4.90
CA TRP A 95 14.84 -4.02 -5.35
C TRP A 95 13.90 -3.69 -4.18
N LEU A 96 13.40 -2.45 -4.16
CA LEU A 96 12.49 -1.91 -3.15
C LEU A 96 11.29 -1.26 -3.82
N ARG A 97 10.11 -1.50 -3.25
CA ARG A 97 8.86 -0.81 -3.60
C ARG A 97 8.75 0.51 -2.83
N ILE A 98 8.64 1.62 -3.56
CA ILE A 98 8.43 2.96 -3.03
C ILE A 98 6.96 3.34 -3.27
N ILE A 99 6.28 3.75 -2.21
CA ILE A 99 4.88 4.18 -2.24
C ILE A 99 4.84 5.63 -1.75
N GLU A 100 4.38 6.53 -2.61
CA GLU A 100 4.32 7.96 -2.31
C GLU A 100 2.86 8.43 -2.33
N PHE A 101 2.44 9.07 -1.24
CA PHE A 101 1.09 9.58 -1.07
C PHE A 101 1.08 11.09 -1.30
N SER A 102 0.47 11.54 -2.39
CA SER A 102 0.32 12.97 -2.69
C SER A 102 -1.09 13.43 -2.34
N SER A 103 -1.21 14.22 -1.28
CA SER A 103 -2.49 14.85 -0.92
C SER A 103 -2.89 15.97 -1.88
N ILE A 104 -1.91 16.64 -2.48
CA ILE A 104 -2.12 17.74 -3.44
C ILE A 104 -2.67 17.20 -4.76
N ASN A 105 -2.08 16.12 -5.27
CA ASN A 105 -2.51 15.51 -6.53
C ASN A 105 -3.64 14.49 -6.33
N ASN A 106 -3.95 14.13 -5.08
CA ASN A 106 -4.89 13.07 -4.73
C ASN A 106 -4.50 11.71 -5.35
N GLU A 107 -3.22 11.38 -5.33
CA GLU A 107 -2.67 10.21 -6.03
C GLU A 107 -1.77 9.40 -5.10
N ILE A 108 -1.66 8.11 -5.40
CA ILE A 108 -0.65 7.23 -4.78
C ILE A 108 0.24 6.73 -5.91
N SER A 109 1.48 7.20 -5.95
CA SER A 109 2.44 6.74 -6.96
C SER A 109 3.27 5.58 -6.41
N ILE A 110 3.49 4.60 -7.28
CA ILE A 110 4.27 3.40 -7.01
C ILE A 110 5.48 3.42 -7.93
N ARG A 111 6.66 3.19 -7.36
CA ARG A 111 7.94 3.07 -8.08
C ARG A 111 8.75 1.94 -7.49
N THR A 112 9.53 1.24 -8.32
CA THR A 112 10.48 0.21 -7.89
C THR A 112 11.91 0.71 -8.12
N TYR A 113 12.75 0.63 -7.10
CA TYR A 113 14.13 1.14 -7.12
C TYR A 113 15.09 0.16 -6.45
N SER A 114 16.27 -0.04 -7.04
CA SER A 114 17.37 -0.79 -6.44
C SER A 114 18.49 0.18 -6.07
N PRO A 115 18.85 0.32 -4.79
CA PRO A 115 20.04 1.05 -4.38
C PRO A 115 21.34 0.29 -4.70
N TYR A 116 21.28 -1.03 -4.89
CA TYR A 116 22.45 -1.83 -5.27
C TYR A 116 22.84 -1.59 -6.73
N LEU A 117 21.84 -1.48 -7.61
CA LEU A 117 22.05 -1.21 -9.03
C LEU A 117 21.98 0.28 -9.38
N ASP A 118 21.61 1.13 -8.42
CA ASP A 118 21.31 2.56 -8.61
C ASP A 118 20.35 2.81 -9.79
N LYS A 119 19.22 2.10 -9.80
CA LYS A 119 18.32 2.07 -10.94
C LYS A 119 16.85 1.98 -10.54
N TYR A 120 16.00 2.66 -11.31
CA TYR A 120 14.56 2.45 -11.31
C TYR A 120 14.15 1.40 -12.34
N GLU A 121 13.16 0.60 -11.97
CA GLU A 121 12.42 -0.25 -12.89
C GLU A 121 11.14 0.48 -13.31
N THR A 122 10.85 0.49 -14.61
CA THR A 122 9.88 1.43 -15.22
C THR A 122 8.81 0.72 -16.04
N ASP A 123 8.69 -0.61 -15.93
CA ASP A 123 7.59 -1.33 -16.57
C ASP A 123 6.26 -1.09 -15.83
N SER A 124 5.17 -1.62 -16.39
CA SER A 124 3.81 -1.37 -15.90
C SER A 124 3.52 -1.92 -14.51
N ASN A 125 4.31 -2.88 -14.02
CA ASN A 125 4.17 -3.49 -12.69
C ASN A 125 5.12 -2.88 -11.67
N SER A 126 6.12 -2.13 -12.13
CA SER A 126 7.11 -1.46 -11.30
C SER A 126 6.87 0.05 -11.13
N GLN A 127 6.20 0.68 -12.11
CA GLN A 127 5.92 2.11 -12.08
C GLN A 127 4.50 2.42 -12.54
N PHE A 128 3.66 2.88 -11.61
CA PHE A 128 2.27 3.22 -11.90
C PHE A 128 1.67 4.14 -10.84
N ILE A 129 0.51 4.71 -11.15
CA ILE A 129 -0.34 5.42 -10.19
C ILE A 129 -1.51 4.50 -9.84
N LEU A 130 -1.83 4.40 -8.55
CA LEU A 130 -3.09 3.80 -8.13
C LEU A 130 -4.19 4.84 -8.32
N ASP A 131 -5.22 4.48 -9.09
CA ASP A 131 -6.38 5.32 -9.30
C ASP A 131 -7.09 5.55 -7.97
N ASN A 132 -6.78 6.68 -7.37
CA ASN A 132 -7.47 7.21 -6.20
C ASN A 132 -8.79 7.82 -6.66
N LYS A 133 -9.70 7.00 -7.19
CA LYS A 133 -11.13 7.28 -7.01
C LYS A 133 -11.47 7.03 -5.55
N ILE A 134 -10.76 7.71 -4.65
CA ILE A 134 -11.18 7.86 -3.27
C ILE A 134 -12.55 8.47 -3.38
N THR A 135 -13.54 7.74 -2.89
CA THR A 135 -14.88 8.21 -2.55
C THR A 135 -14.75 9.54 -1.77
N GLU A 136 -14.73 10.65 -2.52
CA GLU A 136 -14.71 12.08 -2.12
C GLU A 136 -13.89 12.49 -0.88
N SER A 137 -12.95 11.67 -0.41
CA SER A 137 -12.24 11.91 0.83
C SER A 137 -10.89 12.55 0.53
N LYS A 138 -10.91 13.86 0.27
CA LYS A 138 -9.71 14.69 0.13
C LYS A 138 -8.75 14.41 1.29
N PHE A 139 -7.51 14.05 0.97
CA PHE A 139 -6.43 14.14 1.95
C PHE A 139 -6.23 15.60 2.32
N ILE A 140 -6.36 15.93 3.61
CA ILE A 140 -6.05 17.28 4.11
C ILE A 140 -4.69 17.21 4.81
N LEU A 141 -3.74 18.04 4.37
CA LEU A 141 -2.48 18.27 5.05
C LEU A 141 -2.78 18.90 6.43
N ILE A 142 -2.49 18.18 7.52
CA ILE A 142 -2.91 18.61 8.88
C ILE A 142 -1.99 19.71 9.45
N SER A 143 -0.74 19.84 8.98
CA SER A 143 0.12 20.99 9.24
C SER A 143 1.47 20.85 8.51
N ILE A 144 2.00 21.96 8.01
CA ILE A 144 3.45 22.18 7.92
C ILE A 144 3.80 23.09 9.11
N LEU A 145 4.71 22.67 9.97
CA LEU A 145 5.23 23.53 11.04
C LEU A 145 5.90 24.75 10.36
N PRO A 146 5.53 26.01 10.68
CA PRO A 146 5.95 27.20 9.92
C PRO A 146 7.46 27.51 9.93
N TRP A 147 8.30 26.66 10.49
CA TRP A 147 9.73 26.90 10.69
C TRP A 147 10.63 26.08 9.74
N ILE A 148 10.06 25.23 8.87
CA ILE A 148 10.83 24.47 7.87
C ILE A 148 10.54 25.05 6.48
N ILE A 149 10.88 26.33 6.30
CA ILE A 149 11.10 26.90 4.96
C ILE A 149 12.36 27.76 5.05
N SER A 150 13.53 27.13 5.03
CA SER A 150 14.67 27.59 4.23
C SER A 150 15.88 26.68 4.48
N SER A 151 16.64 26.50 3.41
CA SER A 151 17.89 25.74 3.28
C SER A 151 17.70 24.24 3.08
N GLN A 152 18.21 23.80 1.93
CA GLN A 152 18.35 22.42 1.49
C GLN A 152 18.87 21.54 2.63
N VAL A 153 18.10 20.51 3.00
CA VAL A 153 18.63 19.40 3.78
C VAL A 153 18.31 18.12 3.03
N ILE A 154 19.34 17.57 2.39
CA ILE A 154 19.36 16.18 1.92
C ILE A 154 19.57 15.33 3.19
N ILE A 155 18.53 14.61 3.64
CA ILE A 155 18.65 13.58 4.67
C ILE A 155 18.31 12.22 4.02
N PRO A 156 19.27 11.30 3.86
CA PRO A 156 18.97 9.94 3.45
C PRO A 156 18.73 9.11 4.70
N ILE A 157 17.50 9.09 5.23
CA ILE A 157 17.07 8.07 6.19
C ILE A 157 15.63 7.69 5.86
N ALA A 158 15.45 6.51 5.27
CA ALA A 158 14.15 5.88 5.14
C ALA A 158 13.66 5.48 6.54
N ILE A 159 12.81 6.33 7.13
CA ILE A 159 12.00 5.97 8.29
C ILE A 159 10.69 5.38 7.73
N LEU A 160 10.44 4.10 8.01
CA LEU A 160 9.14 3.47 7.82
C LEU A 160 8.15 4.14 8.79
N ILE A 161 7.34 5.06 8.29
CA ILE A 161 6.26 5.70 9.06
C ILE A 161 4.96 4.98 8.73
N VAL A 162 4.35 4.32 9.72
CA VAL A 162 2.94 3.96 9.67
C VAL A 162 2.14 5.25 9.78
N ILE A 163 1.69 5.80 8.66
CA ILE A 163 0.90 7.04 8.63
C ILE A 163 -0.58 6.68 8.89
N LEU A 164 -1.07 7.00 10.09
CA LEU A 164 -2.51 7.02 10.38
C LEU A 164 -3.14 8.29 9.79
N VAL A 165 -3.72 8.20 8.59
CA VAL A 165 -4.40 9.34 7.94
C VAL A 165 -5.78 9.59 8.57
N LYS A 166 -6.07 10.83 9.00
CA LYS A 166 -7.36 11.24 9.60
C LYS A 166 -8.32 11.83 8.56
N ARG A 167 -9.53 11.31 8.46
CA ARG A 167 -10.70 11.93 7.81
C ARG A 167 -11.40 12.83 8.83
N ARG A 168 -11.89 14.02 8.42
CA ARG A 168 -12.90 14.76 9.20
C ARG A 168 -14.27 14.47 8.61
N LYS A 169 -15.26 14.16 9.46
CA LYS A 169 -16.68 14.16 9.08
C LYS A 169 -17.09 15.59 8.73
N GLN A 170 -17.91 15.75 7.68
CA GLN A 170 -18.70 16.98 7.48
C GLN A 170 -19.65 17.16 8.65
#